data_AF-A0A542UEL5-F1
#
_entry.id   AF-A0A542UEL5-F1
#
_cell.length_a   1.000
_cell.length_b   1.000
_cell.length_c   1.000
_cell.angle_alpha   90.00
_cell.angle_beta   90.00
_cell.angle_gamma   90.00
#
_symmetry.space_group_name_H-M   'P 1'
#
loop_
_entity.id
_entity.type
_entity.pdbx_description
1 polymer ?
#
loop_
_entity_poly.entity_id
_entity_poly.type
_entity_poly.pdbx_seq_one_letter_code
_entity_poly.pdbx_strand_id
1 'polypeptide(L)'
;MQQRERLRDEKKRVHQPSCRMNDDEYQLLLRAAAVCHMSVAGFLARSALNAARDLDRTAADIAGEKEMLQELFALRRHLGQIGNNLNQVAKALNSGADAPQAEAVLAAVQRAAKRVDAFTQQHLDNRTAA
;
A
#
# COMPACT_ATOMS: atom_id res chain seq x y z
N MET A 1 -17.71 54.12 14.54
CA MET A 1 -16.74 53.04 14.24
C MET A 1 -16.76 52.80 12.75
N GLN A 2 -15.78 53.32 12.00
CA GLN A 2 -15.71 53.10 10.54
C GLN A 2 -15.24 51.66 10.29
N GLN A 3 -16.04 50.90 9.54
CA GLN A 3 -15.71 49.54 9.14
C GLN A 3 -14.55 49.62 8.14
N ARG A 4 -13.36 49.16 8.53
CA ARG A 4 -12.21 49.02 7.62
C ARG A 4 -12.64 48.15 6.44
N GLU A 5 -12.61 48.74 5.24
CA GLU A 5 -12.84 48.04 3.99
C GLU A 5 -11.80 46.93 3.85
N ARG A 6 -12.26 45.67 3.82
CA ARG A 6 -11.37 44.51 3.74
C ARG A 6 -10.88 44.40 2.29
N LEU A 7 -9.66 44.87 2.03
CA LEU A 7 -8.96 44.59 0.78
C LEU A 7 -9.04 43.10 0.49
N ARG A 8 -9.61 42.74 -0.66
CA ARG A 8 -9.78 41.36 -1.10
C ARG A 8 -8.39 40.80 -1.40
N ASP A 9 -7.85 40.04 -0.46
CA ASP A 9 -6.62 39.29 -0.66
C ASP A 9 -6.86 38.21 -1.73
N GLU A 10 -6.28 38.41 -2.91
CA GLU A 10 -6.38 37.48 -4.04
C GLU A 10 -5.82 36.09 -3.71
N LYS A 11 -4.94 35.99 -2.71
CA LYS A 11 -4.34 34.72 -2.25
C LYS A 11 -5.09 34.10 -1.07
N LYS A 12 -6.26 34.63 -0.71
CA LYS A 12 -7.09 34.05 0.34
C LYS A 12 -7.45 32.61 0.00
N ARG A 13 -7.12 31.68 0.90
CA ARG A 13 -7.53 30.27 0.79
C ARG A 13 -9.03 30.15 0.99
N VAL A 14 -9.78 30.01 -0.11
CA VAL A 14 -11.26 29.91 -0.10
C VAL A 14 -11.77 28.47 -0.25
N HIS A 15 -10.92 27.54 -0.70
CA HIS A 15 -11.29 26.15 -0.89
C HIS A 15 -10.91 25.32 0.34
N GLN A 16 -11.84 24.47 0.79
CA GLN A 16 -11.63 23.53 1.88
C GLN A 16 -11.94 22.10 1.38
N PRO A 17 -10.91 21.36 0.94
CA PRO A 17 -11.06 19.94 0.66
C PRO A 17 -11.41 19.17 1.94
N SER A 18 -12.26 18.15 1.82
CA SER A 18 -12.60 17.25 2.93
C SER A 18 -11.98 15.87 2.70
N CYS A 19 -11.29 15.33 3.71
CA CYS A 19 -10.77 13.96 3.71
C CYS A 19 -11.36 13.20 4.90
N ARG A 20 -11.73 11.92 4.69
CA ARG A 20 -12.15 11.03 5.77
C ARG A 20 -10.98 10.13 6.15
N MET A 21 -10.82 9.91 7.45
CA MET A 21 -9.78 9.07 8.04
C MET A 21 -10.44 8.12 9.04
N ASN A 22 -9.90 6.91 9.17
CA ASN A 22 -10.15 6.06 10.32
C ASN A 22 -9.35 6.56 11.54
N ASP A 23 -9.53 5.90 12.69
CA ASP A 23 -8.89 6.32 13.95
C ASP A 23 -7.36 6.27 13.88
N ASP A 24 -6.79 5.22 13.30
CA ASP A 24 -5.34 5.04 13.20
C ASP A 24 -4.69 6.07 12.26
N GLU A 25 -5.32 6.31 11.10
CA GLU A 25 -4.91 7.34 10.15
C GLU A 25 -4.94 8.73 10.80
N TYR A 26 -5.98 9.02 11.59
CA TYR A 26 -6.08 10.31 12.28
C TYR A 26 -5.05 10.45 13.40
N GLN A 27 -4.77 9.39 14.17
CA GLN A 27 -3.72 9.39 15.20
C GLN A 27 -2.32 9.56 14.59
N LEU A 28 -2.06 8.98 13.42
CA LEU A 28 -0.82 9.21 12.69
C LEU A 28 -0.67 10.69 12.30
N LEU A 29 -1.73 11.30 11.76
CA LEU A 29 -1.72 12.72 11.40
C LEU A 29 -1.56 13.65 12.61
N LEU A 30 -2.17 13.34 13.76
CA LEU A 30 -2.00 14.09 14.99
C LEU A 30 -0.53 14.12 15.43
N ARG A 31 0.13 12.95 15.43
CA ARG A 31 1.55 12.85 15.78
C ARG A 31 2.44 13.62 14.82
N ALA A 32 2.23 13.47 13.51
CA ALA A 32 3.01 14.17 12.49
C ALA A 32 2.84 15.70 12.59
N ALA A 33 1.61 16.18 12.76
CA ALA A 33 1.32 17.58 12.93
C ALA A 33 1.97 18.15 14.21
N ALA A 34 1.94 17.40 15.32
CA ALA A 34 2.61 17.79 16.56
C ALA A 34 4.14 17.92 16.39
N VAL A 35 4.79 16.97 15.72
CA VAL A 35 6.23 17.01 15.40
C VAL A 35 6.57 18.24 14.54
N CYS A 36 5.69 18.60 13.60
CA CYS A 36 5.88 19.78 12.76
C CYS A 36 5.42 21.10 13.41
N HIS A 37 4.92 21.08 14.64
CA HIS A 37 4.32 22.24 15.32
C HIS A 37 3.19 22.91 14.50
N MET A 38 2.36 22.10 13.85
CA MET A 38 1.24 22.54 13.03
C MET A 38 -0.09 22.00 13.57
N SER A 39 -1.20 22.65 13.19
CA SER A 39 -2.51 22.00 13.28
C SER A 39 -2.59 20.86 12.26
N VAL A 40 -3.44 19.86 12.50
CA VAL A 40 -3.66 18.74 11.56
C VAL A 40 -4.04 19.26 10.16
N ALA A 41 -4.96 20.22 10.08
CA ALA A 41 -5.36 20.83 8.81
C ALA A 41 -4.21 21.58 8.13
N GLY A 42 -3.37 22.28 8.91
CA GLY A 42 -2.20 22.97 8.40
C GLY A 42 -1.14 22.01 7.86
N PHE A 43 -0.89 20.93 8.59
CA PHE A 43 0.00 19.86 8.17
C PHE A 43 -0.49 19.21 6.88
N LEU A 44 -1.76 18.78 6.83
CA LEU A 44 -2.38 18.20 5.63
C LEU A 44 -2.24 19.13 4.41
N ALA A 45 -2.59 20.40 4.55
CA ALA A 45 -2.47 21.36 3.47
C ALA A 45 -1.02 21.55 3.01
N ARG A 46 -0.06 21.61 3.95
CA ARG A 46 1.36 21.75 3.62
C ARG A 46 1.89 20.51 2.91
N SER A 47 1.62 19.33 3.43
CA SER A 47 2.07 18.05 2.88
C SER A 47 1.48 17.82 1.49
N ALA A 48 0.17 18.04 1.31
CA ALA A 48 -0.48 17.91 0.01
C ALA A 48 0.07 18.91 -1.03
N LEU A 49 0.31 20.17 -0.64
CA LEU A 49 0.89 21.16 -1.54
C LEU A 49 2.36 20.87 -1.88
N ASN A 50 3.13 20.30 -0.96
CA ASN A 50 4.50 19.87 -1.24
C ASN A 50 4.51 18.69 -2.20
N ALA A 51 3.67 17.68 -1.98
CA ALA A 51 3.50 16.55 -2.89
C ALA A 51 3.05 17.01 -4.29
N ALA A 52 2.09 17.95 -4.38
CA ALA A 52 1.65 18.49 -5.66
C ALA A 52 2.72 19.30 -6.40
N ARG A 53 3.74 19.83 -5.71
CA ARG A 53 4.86 20.54 -6.34
C ARG A 53 5.91 19.58 -6.90
N ASP A 54 6.06 18.41 -6.30
CA ASP A 54 6.93 17.34 -6.77
C ASP A 54 6.07 16.17 -7.27
N LEU A 55 5.31 16.46 -8.34
CA LEU A 55 4.28 15.58 -8.84
C LEU A 55 4.86 14.28 -9.42
N ASP A 56 6.00 14.36 -10.11
CA ASP A 56 6.63 13.19 -10.73
C ASP A 56 7.05 12.16 -9.68
N ARG A 57 7.69 12.62 -8.60
CA ARG A 57 8.03 11.75 -7.46
C ARG A 57 6.78 11.20 -6.79
N THR A 58 5.80 12.04 -6.51
CA THR A 58 4.55 11.61 -5.86
C THR A 58 3.80 10.56 -6.71
N ALA A 59 3.76 10.76 -8.03
CA ALA A 59 3.14 9.81 -8.95
C ALA A 59 3.89 8.47 -8.97
N ALA A 60 5.22 8.50 -8.96
CA ALA A 60 6.05 7.29 -8.88
C ALA A 60 5.83 6.54 -7.56
N ASP A 61 5.80 7.23 -6.42
CA ASP A 61 5.56 6.61 -5.10
C ASP A 61 4.18 5.92 -5.05
N ILE A 62 3.12 6.61 -5.52
CA ILE A 62 1.76 6.06 -5.57
C ILE A 62 1.67 4.87 -6.53
N ALA A 63 2.34 4.94 -7.68
CA ALA A 63 2.36 3.85 -8.66
C ALA A 63 3.06 2.62 -8.09
N GLY A 64 4.24 2.79 -7.48
CA GLY A 64 5.02 1.71 -6.88
C GLY A 64 4.28 0.99 -5.75
N GLU A 65 3.57 1.73 -4.88
CA GLU A 65 2.74 1.10 -3.85
C GLU A 65 1.61 0.24 -4.45
N LYS A 66 0.94 0.74 -5.48
CA LYS A 66 -0.15 0.01 -6.16
C LYS A 66 0.36 -1.26 -6.85
N GLU A 67 1.49 -1.17 -7.55
CA GLU A 67 2.12 -2.31 -8.20
C GLU A 67 2.50 -3.38 -7.17
N MET A 68 3.14 -2.97 -6.07
CA MET A 68 3.49 -3.85 -4.95
C MET A 68 2.26 -4.57 -4.36
N LEU A 69 1.17 -3.85 -4.10
CA LEU A 69 -0.08 -4.45 -3.60
C LEU A 69 -0.72 -5.41 -4.61
N GLN A 70 -0.71 -5.07 -5.90
CA GLN A 70 -1.22 -5.95 -6.96
C GLN A 70 -0.42 -7.26 -7.03
N GLU A 71 0.90 -7.18 -6.92
CA GLU A 71 1.77 -8.37 -6.90
C GLU A 71 1.51 -9.24 -5.67
N LEU A 72 1.36 -8.65 -4.48
CA LEU A 72 0.99 -9.39 -3.27
C LEU A 72 -0.38 -10.09 -3.40
N PHE A 73 -1.39 -9.45 -4.00
CA PHE A 73 -2.68 -10.09 -4.23
C PHE A 73 -2.59 -11.23 -5.25
N ALA A 74 -1.79 -11.08 -6.31
CA ALA A 74 -1.54 -12.14 -7.28
C ALA A 74 -0.84 -13.34 -6.61
N LEU A 75 0.16 -13.07 -5.77
CA LEU A 75 0.88 -14.08 -5.02
C LEU A 75 -0.05 -14.84 -4.05
N ARG A 76 -0.87 -14.12 -3.27
CA ARG A 76 -1.88 -14.72 -2.38
C ARG A 76 -2.83 -15.64 -3.13
N ARG A 77 -3.31 -15.22 -4.32
CA ARG A 77 -4.20 -16.04 -5.15
C ARG A 77 -3.53 -17.34 -5.60
N HIS A 78 -2.28 -17.26 -6.06
CA HIS A 78 -1.50 -18.42 -6.47
C HIS A 78 -1.24 -19.39 -5.31
N LEU A 79 -0.90 -18.87 -4.13
CA LEU A 79 -0.73 -19.69 -2.93
C LEU A 79 -2.04 -20.39 -2.52
N GLY A 80 -3.19 -19.71 -2.64
CA GLY A 80 -4.50 -20.33 -2.39
C GLY A 80 -4.80 -21.51 -3.32
N GLN A 81 -4.46 -21.40 -4.61
CA GLN A 81 -4.61 -22.50 -5.58
C GLN A 81 -3.71 -23.69 -5.22
N ILE A 82 -2.47 -23.42 -4.83
CA ILE A 82 -1.52 -24.45 -4.40
C ILE A 82 -2.02 -25.15 -3.13
N GLY A 83 -2.52 -24.40 -2.15
CA GLY A 83 -3.09 -24.96 -0.93
C GLY A 83 -4.27 -25.89 -1.21
N ASN A 84 -5.16 -25.52 -2.13
CA ASN A 84 -6.27 -26.38 -2.55
C ASN A 84 -5.77 -27.68 -3.20
N ASN A 85 -4.76 -27.61 -4.06
CA ASN A 85 -4.21 -28.79 -4.72
C ASN A 85 -3.47 -29.70 -3.72
N LEU A 86 -2.74 -29.13 -2.76
CA LEU A 86 -2.11 -29.89 -1.68
C LEU A 86 -3.15 -30.59 -0.81
N ASN A 87 -4.26 -29.91 -0.49
CA ASN A 87 -5.36 -30.51 0.25
C ASN A 87 -6.01 -31.68 -0.51
N GLN A 88 -6.10 -31.60 -1.84
CA GLN A 88 -6.57 -32.72 -2.68
C GLN A 88 -5.63 -33.92 -2.64
N VAL A 89 -4.31 -33.68 -2.75
CA VAL A 89 -3.28 -34.72 -2.61
C VAL A 89 -3.37 -35.40 -1.24
N ALA A 90 -3.41 -34.60 -0.17
CA ALA A 90 -3.52 -35.12 1.20
C ALA A 90 -4.78 -35.97 1.38
N LYS A 91 -5.93 -35.51 0.85
CA LYS A 91 -7.18 -36.26 0.92
C LYS A 91 -7.11 -37.60 0.19
N ALA A 92 -6.52 -37.64 -1.01
CA ALA A 92 -6.35 -38.87 -1.78
C ALA A 92 -5.48 -39.88 -1.03
N LEU A 93 -4.30 -39.45 -0.58
CA LEU A 93 -3.36 -40.30 0.17
C LEU A 93 -3.96 -40.79 1.50
N ASN A 94 -4.67 -39.94 2.24
CA ASN A 94 -5.33 -40.32 3.49
C ASN A 94 -6.46 -41.34 3.28
N SER A 95 -7.05 -41.40 2.09
CA SER A 95 -8.04 -42.42 1.72
C SER A 95 -7.42 -43.72 1.19
N GLY A 96 -6.07 -43.82 1.15
CA GLY A 96 -5.35 -44.94 0.53
C GLY A 96 -5.41 -44.96 -1.00
N ALA A 97 -5.90 -43.88 -1.61
CA ALA A 97 -5.90 -43.70 -3.06
C ALA A 97 -4.57 -43.09 -3.51
N ASP A 98 -4.19 -43.35 -4.77
CA ASP A 98 -2.98 -42.79 -5.35
C ASP A 98 -3.16 -41.30 -5.68
N ALA A 99 -2.06 -40.54 -5.65
CA ALA A 99 -2.06 -39.09 -5.89
C ALA A 99 -1.06 -38.71 -7.00
N PRO A 100 -1.34 -39.05 -8.27
CA PRO A 100 -0.42 -38.84 -9.38
C PRO A 100 -0.04 -37.36 -9.60
N GLN A 101 -0.89 -36.42 -9.14
CA GLN A 101 -0.60 -34.99 -9.18
C GLN A 101 0.38 -34.49 -8.11
N ALA A 102 0.78 -35.32 -7.13
CA ALA A 102 1.57 -34.89 -5.98
C ALA A 102 2.90 -34.22 -6.37
N GLU A 103 3.63 -34.79 -7.33
CA GLU A 103 4.90 -34.24 -7.80
C GLU A 103 4.70 -32.87 -8.50
N ALA A 104 3.66 -32.74 -9.32
CA ALA A 104 3.33 -31.48 -9.98
C ALA A 104 2.94 -30.38 -8.97
N VAL A 105 2.19 -30.76 -7.91
CA VAL A 105 1.83 -29.85 -6.81
C VAL A 105 3.08 -29.42 -6.05
N LEU A 106 3.99 -30.34 -5.72
CA LEU A 106 5.25 -30.03 -5.04
C LEU A 106 6.11 -29.06 -5.88
N ALA A 107 6.22 -29.31 -7.19
CA ALA A 107 6.94 -28.41 -8.09
C ALA A 107 6.27 -27.01 -8.16
N ALA A 108 4.94 -26.94 -8.09
CA ALA A 108 4.20 -25.68 -8.03
C ALA A 108 4.45 -24.91 -6.71
N VAL A 109 4.49 -25.62 -5.57
CA VAL A 109 4.86 -25.05 -4.27
C VAL A 109 6.27 -24.45 -4.34
N GLN A 110 7.25 -25.18 -4.86
CA GLN A 110 8.63 -24.71 -4.97
C GLN A 110 8.75 -23.47 -5.87
N ARG A 111 8.02 -23.42 -7.00
CA ARG A 111 7.98 -22.24 -7.87
C ARG A 111 7.36 -21.04 -7.17
N ALA A 112 6.29 -21.25 -6.40
CA ALA A 112 5.68 -20.17 -5.64
C ALA A 112 6.63 -19.64 -4.56
N ALA A 113 7.29 -20.50 -3.79
CA ALA A 113 8.29 -20.10 -2.80
C ALA A 113 9.39 -19.24 -3.43
N LYS A 114 10.00 -19.69 -4.54
CA LYS A 114 11.02 -18.90 -5.26
C LYS A 114 10.52 -17.53 -5.71
N ARG A 115 9.25 -17.43 -6.11
CA ARG A 115 8.64 -16.16 -6.54
C ARG A 115 8.38 -15.22 -5.36
N VAL A 116 8.02 -15.76 -4.19
CA VAL A 116 7.93 -14.98 -2.94
C VAL A 116 9.31 -14.42 -2.58
N ASP A 117 10.34 -15.27 -2.63
CA ASP A 117 11.71 -14.87 -2.27
C ASP A 117 12.22 -13.77 -3.20
N ALA A 118 12.05 -13.94 -4.51
CA ALA A 118 12.46 -12.95 -5.50
C ALA A 118 11.76 -11.60 -5.32
N PHE A 119 10.45 -11.61 -5.09
CA PHE A 119 9.68 -10.40 -4.81
C PHE A 119 10.15 -9.72 -3.51
N THR A 120 10.39 -10.50 -2.45
CA THR A 120 10.86 -9.98 -1.17
C THR A 120 12.23 -9.31 -1.32
N GLN A 121 13.14 -9.93 -2.07
CA GLN A 121 14.46 -9.37 -2.36
C GLN A 121 14.37 -8.06 -3.15
N GLN A 122 13.59 -8.06 -4.24
CA GLN A 122 13.36 -6.86 -5.06
C GLN A 122 12.78 -5.70 -4.24
N HIS A 123 11.84 -5.99 -3.34
CA HIS A 123 11.24 -4.97 -2.49
C HIS A 123 12.22 -4.39 -1.46
N LEU A 124 13.11 -5.23 -0.89
CA LEU A 124 14.17 -4.78 0.03
C LEU A 124 15.19 -3.89 -0.69
N ASP A 125 15.60 -4.26 -1.90
CA ASP A 125 16.55 -3.49 -2.72
C ASP A 125 15.96 -2.12 -3.10
N ASN A 126 14.68 -2.08 -3.50
CA ASN A 126 13.98 -0.84 -3.81
C ASN A 126 13.83 0.10 -2.59
N ARG A 127 13.74 -0.45 -1.37
CA ARG A 127 13.67 0.34 -0.12
C ARG A 127 15.03 0.87 0.35
N THR A 128 16.14 0.28 -0.09
CA THR A 128 17.49 0.73 0.29
C THR A 128 18.06 1.74 -0.71
N ALA A 129 17.51 1.81 -1.92
CA ALA A 129 17.88 2.77 -2.95
C ALA A 129 17.15 4.13 -2.88
N ALA A 130 16.10 4.25 -2.05
CA ALA A 130 15.27 5.45 -1.86
C ALA A 130 15.60 6.16 -0.53
#